data_AF-A0A2V6I7D5-F1
#
_entry.id   AF-A0A2V6I7D5-F1
#
_cell.length_a   1.000
_cell.length_b   1.000
_cell.length_c   1.000
_cell.angle_alpha   90.00
_cell.angle_beta   90.00
_cell.angle_gamma   90.00
#
_symmetry.space_group_name_H-M   'P 1'
#
loop_
_entity.id
_entity.type
_entity.pdbx_description
1 polymer ?
#
loop_
_entity_poly.entity_id
_entity_poly.type
_entity_poly.pdbx_seq_one_letter_code
_entity_poly.pdbx_strand_id
1 'polypeptide(L)'
;MKFVEGGQLDEVSRRRPMSIRHAAELIAKVARTVHYAHEHGILHRDIKPGNILLDDKGEPHLTDFGLARLVETESTITRTLELLGTPSYMAPEQAAGNNTQLTSATDVYGLGAVLYRLLTGHPPFVGGTTYETIKLLLDTEPRQPRLWNPKIDRDLSTICLKCLDKDPQRRYASALALAEDLERWLKHEPIQARRIGAFTRGRKWVRRNPTNALLAGSLLALAAAAGWIVSKSELIRQPVTTSSPEKSIAVLPFENFSDNEENSYFAAGIQDDVLTTLAQIRDLKVISRTSVMDYQKRGRRNMREISQALGVANVLEGSVRRTGDRVLLNVQLIDARNDHHIWAERYDRAVADSIGL
;
A
#
# COMPACT_ATOMS: atom_id res chain seq x y z
N MET A 1 48.19 -27.28 -21.69
CA MET A 1 47.84 -25.93 -21.19
C MET A 1 49.12 -25.17 -20.88
N LYS A 2 49.16 -23.86 -21.15
CA LYS A 2 50.22 -22.97 -20.66
C LYS A 2 50.07 -22.88 -19.13
N PHE A 3 51.16 -22.98 -18.38
CA PHE A 3 51.14 -22.79 -16.92
C PHE A 3 50.75 -21.34 -16.61
N VAL A 4 49.82 -21.15 -15.66
CA VAL A 4 49.35 -19.82 -15.22
C VAL A 4 49.80 -19.63 -13.77
N GLU A 5 50.71 -18.70 -13.54
CA GLU A 5 51.52 -18.63 -12.31
C GLU A 5 50.79 -18.06 -11.08
N GLY A 6 49.73 -17.26 -11.26
CA GLY A 6 49.08 -16.52 -10.17
C GLY A 6 48.04 -17.29 -9.36
N GLY A 7 47.76 -18.55 -9.71
CA GLY A 7 46.90 -19.46 -8.95
C GLY A 7 45.39 -19.32 -9.18
N GLN A 8 44.59 -20.11 -8.46
CA GLN A 8 43.13 -20.09 -8.57
C GLN A 8 42.50 -18.92 -7.82
N LEU A 9 41.39 -18.37 -8.34
CA LEU A 9 40.71 -17.21 -7.77
C LEU A 9 40.21 -17.46 -6.33
N ASP A 10 39.83 -18.68 -5.96
CA ASP A 10 39.44 -19.03 -4.59
C ASP A 10 40.61 -18.94 -3.59
N GLU A 11 41.82 -19.31 -3.99
CA GLU A 11 43.03 -19.17 -3.19
C GLU A 11 43.44 -17.70 -3.05
N VAL A 12 43.46 -16.98 -4.17
CA VAL A 12 43.84 -15.55 -4.17
C VAL A 12 42.88 -14.72 -3.32
N SER A 13 41.56 -14.92 -3.50
CA SER A 13 40.54 -14.19 -2.74
C SER A 13 40.51 -14.53 -1.25
N ARG A 14 41.01 -15.72 -0.84
CA ARG A 14 41.19 -16.09 0.58
C ARG A 14 42.39 -15.38 1.21
N ARG A 15 43.49 -15.23 0.47
CA ARG A 15 44.71 -14.57 0.97
C ARG A 15 44.56 -13.06 1.04
N ARG A 16 43.90 -12.45 0.06
CA ARG A 16 43.72 -11.00 -0.02
C ARG A 16 42.31 -10.65 -0.51
N PRO A 17 41.53 -9.90 0.29
CA PRO A 17 40.23 -9.40 -0.16
C PRO A 17 40.37 -8.55 -1.42
N MET A 18 39.60 -8.88 -2.45
CA MET A 18 39.55 -8.13 -3.70
C MET A 18 38.68 -6.88 -3.54
N SER A 19 39.06 -5.76 -4.17
CA SER A 19 38.22 -4.57 -4.17
C SER A 19 36.95 -4.81 -4.99
N ILE A 20 35.86 -4.11 -4.65
CA ILE A 20 34.58 -4.20 -5.38
C ILE A 20 34.78 -3.90 -6.87
N ARG A 21 35.61 -2.88 -7.18
CA ARG A 21 35.94 -2.49 -8.54
C ARG A 21 36.70 -3.60 -9.29
N HIS A 22 37.76 -4.15 -8.70
CA HIS A 22 38.51 -5.24 -9.33
C HIS A 22 37.65 -6.49 -9.53
N ALA A 23 36.73 -6.80 -8.60
CA ALA A 23 35.80 -7.91 -8.77
C ALA A 23 34.89 -7.72 -9.99
N ALA A 24 34.36 -6.50 -10.20
CA ALA A 24 33.55 -6.19 -11.37
C ALA A 24 34.38 -6.23 -12.68
N GLU A 25 35.59 -5.68 -12.68
CA GLU A 25 36.52 -5.72 -13.83
C GLU A 25 36.88 -7.16 -14.23
N LEU A 26 37.21 -8.00 -13.24
CA LEU A 26 37.51 -9.41 -13.44
C LEU A 26 36.32 -10.16 -14.05
N ILE A 27 35.12 -10.01 -13.46
CA ILE A 27 33.94 -10.73 -13.94
C ILE A 27 33.50 -10.23 -15.31
N ALA A 28 33.67 -8.95 -15.64
CA ALA A 28 33.42 -8.45 -16.99
C ALA A 28 34.32 -9.17 -18.03
N LYS A 29 35.62 -9.33 -17.73
CA LYS A 29 36.55 -10.09 -18.59
C LYS A 29 36.17 -11.56 -18.72
N VAL A 30 35.88 -12.25 -17.60
CA VAL A 30 35.46 -13.66 -17.63
C VAL A 30 34.14 -13.82 -18.40
N ALA A 31 33.19 -12.89 -18.23
CA ALA A 31 31.91 -12.92 -18.96
C ALA A 31 32.12 -12.75 -20.48
N ARG A 32 33.09 -11.96 -20.93
CA ARG A 32 33.49 -11.90 -22.35
C ARG A 32 34.10 -13.21 -22.83
N THR A 33 34.97 -13.84 -22.05
CA THR A 33 35.55 -15.16 -22.38
C THR A 33 34.46 -16.23 -22.50
N VAL A 34 33.50 -16.24 -21.57
CA VAL A 34 32.34 -17.14 -21.61
C VAL A 34 31.48 -16.87 -22.83
N HIS A 35 31.23 -15.60 -23.16
CA HIS A 35 30.46 -15.25 -24.35
C HIS A 35 31.11 -15.75 -25.63
N TYR A 36 32.44 -15.57 -25.76
CA TYR A 36 33.18 -16.09 -26.90
C TYR A 36 32.99 -17.62 -27.04
N ALA A 37 33.02 -18.37 -25.94
CA ALA A 37 32.73 -19.80 -25.97
C ALA A 37 31.28 -20.09 -26.41
N HIS A 38 30.30 -19.32 -25.93
CA HIS A 38 28.90 -19.45 -26.34
C HIS A 38 28.69 -19.22 -27.83
N GLU A 39 29.40 -18.26 -28.44
CA GLU A 39 29.35 -18.03 -29.89
C GLU A 39 29.86 -19.23 -30.71
N HIS A 40 30.68 -20.08 -30.09
CA HIS A 40 31.19 -21.33 -30.67
C HIS A 40 30.39 -22.56 -30.23
N GLY A 41 29.21 -22.37 -29.62
CA GLY A 41 28.33 -23.46 -29.19
C GLY A 41 28.83 -24.21 -27.95
N ILE A 42 29.80 -23.68 -27.21
CA ILE A 42 30.39 -24.31 -26.03
C ILE A 42 29.81 -23.67 -24.78
N LEU A 43 29.14 -24.47 -23.93
CA LEU A 43 28.75 -24.07 -22.58
C LEU A 43 29.80 -24.55 -21.57
N HIS A 44 30.12 -23.71 -20.58
CA HIS A 44 31.08 -24.09 -19.55
C HIS A 44 30.49 -25.05 -18.52
N ARG A 45 29.28 -24.77 -18.01
CA ARG A 45 28.49 -25.60 -17.07
C ARG A 45 29.08 -25.80 -15.66
N ASP A 46 30.24 -25.25 -15.35
CA ASP A 46 30.89 -25.40 -14.04
C ASP A 46 31.68 -24.13 -13.67
N ILE A 47 31.08 -22.97 -13.89
CA ILE A 47 31.73 -21.69 -13.55
C ILE A 47 31.75 -21.54 -12.03
N LYS A 48 32.95 -21.57 -11.46
CA LYS A 48 33.24 -21.39 -10.04
C LYS A 48 34.64 -20.80 -9.86
N PRO A 49 34.98 -20.24 -8.68
CA PRO A 49 36.27 -19.57 -8.52
C PRO A 49 37.49 -20.49 -8.74
N GLY A 50 37.38 -21.80 -8.44
CA GLY A 50 38.47 -22.76 -8.70
C GLY A 50 38.78 -22.99 -10.18
N ASN A 51 37.84 -22.69 -11.09
CA ASN A 51 38.03 -22.81 -12.55
C ASN A 51 38.44 -21.47 -13.19
N ILE A 52 38.78 -20.46 -12.39
CA ILE A 52 39.26 -19.16 -12.85
C ILE A 52 40.69 -18.99 -12.31
N LEU A 53 41.68 -19.08 -13.19
CA LEU A 53 43.08 -18.84 -12.87
C LEU A 53 43.42 -17.36 -13.07
N LEU A 54 44.30 -16.84 -12.23
CA LEU A 54 44.88 -15.51 -12.40
C LEU A 54 46.34 -15.65 -12.83
N ASP A 55 46.78 -14.88 -13.81
CA ASP A 55 48.20 -14.80 -14.14
C ASP A 55 48.98 -13.84 -13.22
N ASP A 56 50.27 -13.64 -13.49
CA ASP A 56 51.18 -12.76 -12.75
C ASP A 56 50.70 -11.30 -12.72
N LYS A 57 49.92 -10.89 -13.72
CA LYS A 57 49.32 -9.54 -13.82
C LYS A 57 47.92 -9.48 -13.21
N GLY A 58 47.39 -10.60 -12.74
CA GLY A 58 46.04 -10.72 -12.21
C GLY A 58 44.96 -10.78 -13.29
N GLU A 59 45.32 -11.05 -14.56
CA GLU A 59 44.33 -11.26 -15.61
C GLU A 59 43.65 -12.63 -15.44
N PRO A 60 42.33 -12.73 -15.66
CA PRO A 60 41.60 -13.99 -15.45
C PRO A 60 41.60 -14.89 -16.70
N HIS A 61 41.88 -16.17 -16.48
CA HIS A 61 41.88 -17.24 -17.48
C HIS A 61 40.90 -18.32 -17.03
N LEU A 62 39.92 -18.64 -17.88
CA LEU A 62 38.90 -19.63 -17.58
C LEU A 62 39.39 -21.03 -18.00
N THR A 63 39.30 -22.00 -17.09
CA THR A 63 39.74 -23.40 -17.31
C THR A 63 38.60 -24.39 -17.14
N ASP A 64 38.83 -25.65 -17.47
CA ASP A 64 37.90 -26.75 -17.16
C ASP A 64 36.48 -26.56 -17.70
N PHE A 65 36.39 -26.11 -18.96
CA PHE A 65 35.16 -26.21 -19.74
C PHE A 65 34.63 -27.64 -19.61
N GLY A 66 33.34 -27.79 -19.28
CA GLY A 66 32.70 -28.96 -18.67
C GLY A 66 32.66 -30.28 -19.48
N LEU A 67 33.76 -30.64 -20.14
CA LEU A 67 34.03 -31.91 -20.82
C LEU A 67 33.80 -33.11 -19.90
N ALA A 68 34.03 -32.96 -18.59
CA ALA A 68 33.81 -34.03 -17.61
C ALA A 68 32.33 -34.42 -17.41
N ARG A 69 31.37 -33.50 -17.61
CA ARG A 69 29.94 -33.78 -17.38
C ARG A 69 29.21 -34.45 -18.53
N LEU A 70 29.81 -34.49 -19.73
CA LEU A 70 29.27 -35.29 -20.84
C LEU A 70 29.39 -36.79 -20.56
N VAL A 71 30.37 -37.20 -19.74
CA VAL A 71 30.67 -38.60 -19.40
C VAL A 71 29.74 -39.18 -18.32
N GLU A 72 29.10 -38.34 -17.49
CA GLU A 72 28.17 -38.79 -16.43
C GLU A 72 26.74 -39.05 -16.92
N THR A 73 26.45 -38.78 -18.20
CA THR A 73 25.10 -38.95 -18.80
C THR A 73 24.58 -40.40 -18.76
N GLU A 74 25.45 -41.38 -18.49
CA GLU A 74 25.08 -42.81 -18.48
C GLU A 74 24.81 -43.43 -17.11
N SER A 75 25.03 -42.76 -15.97
CA SER A 75 24.88 -43.42 -14.65
C SER A 75 23.97 -42.68 -13.65
N THR A 76 22.74 -43.20 -13.55
CA THR A 76 21.81 -43.21 -12.41
C THR A 76 21.89 -42.05 -11.39
N ILE A 77 20.92 -41.14 -11.50
CA ILE A 77 20.66 -39.89 -10.76
C ILE A 77 20.64 -40.02 -9.22
N THR A 78 20.49 -41.22 -8.65
CA THR A 78 20.27 -41.41 -7.21
C THR A 78 21.54 -41.54 -6.35
N ARG A 79 22.75 -41.63 -6.92
CA ARG A 79 24.03 -41.74 -6.17
C ARG A 79 24.94 -40.51 -6.28
N THR A 80 24.56 -39.46 -7.00
CA THR A 80 25.47 -38.38 -7.40
C THR A 80 25.62 -37.27 -6.35
N LEU A 81 24.71 -37.14 -5.37
CA LEU A 81 24.72 -36.03 -4.41
C LEU A 81 25.96 -35.98 -3.50
N GLU A 82 26.64 -37.10 -3.28
CA GLU A 82 27.90 -37.14 -2.50
C GLU A 82 29.16 -36.84 -3.34
N LEU A 83 29.10 -37.01 -4.67
CA LEU A 83 30.21 -36.77 -5.60
C LEU A 83 30.18 -35.36 -6.24
N LEU A 84 29.10 -34.60 -6.00
CA LEU A 84 28.75 -33.37 -6.69
C LEU A 84 29.47 -32.11 -6.18
N GLY A 85 30.74 -32.21 -5.76
CA GLY A 85 31.54 -31.05 -5.31
C GLY A 85 30.79 -30.08 -4.37
N THR A 86 31.11 -28.79 -4.41
CA THR A 86 30.37 -27.75 -3.67
C THR A 86 29.29 -27.12 -4.58
N PRO A 87 27.99 -27.38 -4.35
CA PRO A 87 26.89 -26.89 -5.20
C PRO A 87 26.64 -25.37 -5.10
N SER A 88 27.46 -24.65 -4.33
CA SER A 88 27.29 -23.22 -4.01
C SER A 88 27.32 -22.27 -5.22
N TYR A 89 27.84 -22.71 -6.37
CA TYR A 89 27.89 -21.93 -7.61
C TYR A 89 26.97 -22.46 -8.72
N MET A 90 26.30 -23.59 -8.46
CA MET A 90 25.45 -24.29 -9.41
C MET A 90 24.16 -23.52 -9.69
N ALA A 91 23.71 -23.49 -10.94
CA ALA A 91 22.41 -22.93 -11.30
C ALA A 91 21.24 -23.85 -10.88
N PRO A 92 20.06 -23.32 -10.54
CA PRO A 92 18.90 -24.11 -10.13
C PRO A 92 18.52 -25.23 -11.11
N GLU A 93 18.57 -24.94 -12.41
CA GLU A 93 18.26 -25.92 -13.46
C GLU A 93 19.27 -27.08 -13.54
N GLN A 94 20.52 -26.86 -13.12
CA GLN A 94 21.52 -27.91 -12.99
C GLN A 94 21.26 -28.78 -11.75
N ALA A 95 20.85 -28.15 -10.64
CA ALA A 95 20.53 -28.85 -9.41
C ALA A 95 19.26 -29.71 -9.53
N ALA A 96 18.34 -29.31 -10.41
CA ALA A 96 17.14 -30.07 -10.75
C ALA A 96 17.42 -31.29 -11.66
N GLY A 97 18.65 -31.47 -12.15
CA GLY A 97 19.03 -32.59 -13.04
C GLY A 97 18.55 -32.45 -14.50
N ASN A 98 18.04 -31.28 -14.89
CA ASN A 98 17.51 -31.03 -16.24
C ASN A 98 18.62 -30.67 -17.22
N ASN A 99 19.53 -31.62 -17.50
CA ASN A 99 20.71 -31.39 -18.35
C ASN A 99 20.39 -31.00 -19.79
N THR A 100 19.21 -31.35 -20.32
CA THR A 100 18.75 -30.99 -21.67
C THR A 100 18.29 -29.53 -21.79
N GLN A 101 18.11 -28.81 -20.68
CA GLN A 101 17.63 -27.42 -20.66
C GLN A 101 18.73 -26.40 -20.34
N LEU A 102 19.99 -26.83 -20.24
CA LEU A 102 21.10 -25.93 -19.93
C LEU A 102 21.40 -25.04 -21.14
N THR A 103 21.49 -23.73 -20.89
CA THR A 103 21.71 -22.69 -21.91
C THR A 103 22.81 -21.73 -21.47
N SER A 104 23.10 -20.71 -22.27
CA SER A 104 24.01 -19.62 -21.87
C SER A 104 23.61 -18.96 -20.54
N ALA A 105 22.31 -18.95 -20.21
CA ALA A 105 21.79 -18.42 -18.96
C ALA A 105 22.27 -19.21 -17.72
N THR A 106 22.63 -20.49 -17.88
CA THR A 106 23.23 -21.31 -16.82
C THR A 106 24.62 -20.79 -16.45
N ASP A 107 25.45 -20.48 -17.45
CA ASP A 107 26.77 -19.90 -17.21
C ASP A 107 26.68 -18.46 -16.67
N VAL A 108 25.68 -17.68 -17.10
CA VAL A 108 25.39 -16.35 -16.52
C VAL A 108 25.09 -16.45 -15.03
N TYR A 109 24.39 -17.49 -14.58
CA TYR A 109 24.17 -17.73 -13.15
C TYR A 109 25.49 -18.00 -12.41
N GLY A 110 26.33 -18.89 -12.96
CA GLY A 110 27.63 -19.20 -12.38
C GLY A 110 28.53 -17.96 -12.26
N LEU A 111 28.60 -17.14 -13.30
CA LEU A 111 29.29 -15.82 -13.26
C LEU A 111 28.72 -14.93 -12.14
N GLY A 112 27.40 -14.88 -12.00
CA GLY A 112 26.71 -14.17 -10.93
C GLY A 112 27.07 -14.68 -9.53
N ALA A 113 27.19 -16.00 -9.36
CA ALA A 113 27.54 -16.63 -8.08
C ALA A 113 28.99 -16.36 -7.69
N VAL A 114 29.92 -16.37 -8.67
CA VAL A 114 31.31 -15.93 -8.45
C VAL A 114 31.35 -14.46 -8.08
N LEU A 115 30.66 -13.58 -8.81
CA LEU A 115 30.58 -12.16 -8.48
C LEU A 115 30.04 -11.95 -7.06
N TYR A 116 28.96 -12.66 -6.69
CA TYR A 116 28.39 -12.60 -5.35
C TYR A 116 29.42 -12.96 -4.27
N ARG A 117 30.19 -14.03 -4.48
CA ARG A 117 31.28 -14.43 -3.58
C ARG A 117 32.36 -13.37 -3.45
N LEU A 118 32.79 -12.77 -4.56
CA LEU A 118 33.82 -11.72 -4.54
C LEU A 118 33.33 -10.45 -3.81
N LEU A 119 32.05 -10.10 -3.96
CA LEU A 119 31.48 -8.91 -3.33
C LEU A 119 31.21 -9.07 -1.83
N THR A 120 30.78 -10.26 -1.42
CA THR A 120 30.25 -10.52 -0.06
C THR A 120 31.16 -11.37 0.82
N GLY A 121 32.20 -11.99 0.24
CA GLY A 121 33.04 -12.98 0.91
C GLY A 121 32.39 -14.35 1.11
N HIS A 122 31.11 -14.54 0.71
CA HIS A 122 30.33 -15.77 0.88
C HIS A 122 29.65 -16.13 -0.44
N PRO A 123 29.53 -17.41 -0.84
CA PRO A 123 28.75 -17.72 -2.03
C PRO A 123 27.24 -17.52 -1.73
N PRO A 124 26.38 -17.47 -2.75
CA PRO A 124 24.96 -17.12 -2.56
C PRO A 124 24.21 -18.11 -1.66
N PHE A 125 24.58 -19.39 -1.68
CA PHE A 125 23.99 -20.44 -0.85
C PHE A 125 25.06 -21.39 -0.32
N VAL A 126 25.00 -21.67 0.99
CA VAL A 126 25.80 -22.69 1.69
C VAL A 126 24.92 -23.28 2.79
N GLY A 127 24.77 -24.60 2.78
CA GLY A 127 24.23 -25.39 3.89
C GLY A 127 25.34 -26.22 4.55
N GLY A 128 25.01 -26.92 5.63
CA GLY A 128 25.94 -27.86 6.28
C GLY A 128 26.20 -29.12 5.44
N THR A 129 25.31 -29.43 4.50
CA THR A 129 25.45 -30.56 3.57
C THR A 129 25.19 -30.14 2.11
N THR A 130 25.56 -30.99 1.14
CA THR A 130 25.24 -30.79 -0.29
C THR A 130 23.74 -30.67 -0.51
N TYR A 131 22.96 -31.57 0.10
CA TYR A 131 21.51 -31.58 0.01
C TYR A 131 20.89 -30.29 0.58
N GLU A 132 21.34 -29.83 1.74
CA GLU A 132 20.88 -28.56 2.32
C GLU A 132 21.21 -27.37 1.44
N THR A 133 22.40 -27.35 0.83
CA THR A 133 22.79 -26.26 -0.08
C THR A 133 21.92 -26.25 -1.33
N ILE A 134 21.59 -27.42 -1.89
CA ILE A 134 20.65 -27.54 -3.02
C ILE A 134 19.25 -27.10 -2.61
N LYS A 135 18.77 -27.50 -1.44
CA LYS A 135 17.48 -27.05 -0.91
C LYS A 135 17.42 -25.52 -0.78
N LEU A 136 18.46 -24.91 -0.21
CA LEU A 136 18.58 -23.46 -0.13
C LEU A 136 18.61 -22.81 -1.53
N LEU A 137 19.36 -23.39 -2.47
CA LEU A 137 19.44 -22.96 -3.86
C LEU A 137 18.07 -23.00 -4.56
N LEU A 138 17.24 -24.00 -4.33
CA LEU A 138 15.95 -24.14 -5.01
C LEU A 138 14.85 -23.30 -4.34
N ASP A 139 14.83 -23.27 -3.01
CA ASP A 139 13.69 -22.76 -2.25
C ASP A 139 13.88 -21.31 -1.77
N THR A 140 15.12 -20.81 -1.71
CA THR A 140 15.46 -19.52 -1.10
C THR A 140 16.02 -18.52 -2.12
N GLU A 141 15.74 -17.22 -1.92
CA GLU A 141 16.39 -16.14 -2.69
C GLU A 141 17.75 -15.80 -2.08
N PRO A 142 18.74 -15.39 -2.91
CA PRO A 142 20.03 -14.95 -2.39
C PRO A 142 19.84 -13.69 -1.55
N ARG A 143 20.52 -13.65 -0.39
CA ARG A 143 20.52 -12.45 0.47
C ARG A 143 21.09 -11.26 -0.31
N GLN A 144 20.55 -10.06 -0.12
CA GLN A 144 21.06 -8.88 -0.83
C GLN A 144 22.55 -8.64 -0.50
N PRO A 145 23.45 -8.48 -1.50
CA PRO A 145 24.88 -8.23 -1.27
C PRO A 145 25.16 -7.08 -0.31
N ARG A 146 24.35 -6.01 -0.37
CA ARG A 146 24.47 -4.81 0.48
C ARG A 146 24.26 -5.09 1.97
N LEU A 147 23.60 -6.19 2.33
CA LEU A 147 23.43 -6.61 3.73
C LEU A 147 24.69 -7.28 4.28
N TRP A 148 25.56 -7.81 3.41
CA TRP A 148 26.87 -8.32 3.79
C TRP A 148 27.93 -7.23 3.81
N ASN A 149 27.91 -6.37 2.80
CA ASN A 149 28.86 -5.28 2.66
C ASN A 149 28.15 -3.99 2.21
N PRO A 150 27.88 -3.04 3.15
CA PRO A 150 27.18 -1.80 2.84
C PRO A 150 27.89 -0.89 1.83
N LYS A 151 29.19 -1.11 1.55
CA LYS A 151 29.95 -0.37 0.53
C LYS A 151 29.54 -0.73 -0.89
N ILE A 152 28.84 -1.85 -1.08
CA ILE A 152 28.26 -2.21 -2.38
C ILE A 152 27.10 -1.25 -2.66
N ASP A 153 27.16 -0.56 -3.79
CA ASP A 153 26.10 0.32 -4.22
C ASP A 153 24.89 -0.46 -4.77
N ARG A 154 23.83 0.27 -5.11
CA ARG A 154 22.55 -0.32 -5.50
C ARG A 154 22.59 -0.96 -6.88
N ASP A 155 23.40 -0.46 -7.78
CA ASP A 155 23.39 -0.85 -9.18
C ASP A 155 24.20 -2.14 -9.35
N LEU A 156 25.38 -2.23 -8.75
CA LEU A 156 26.16 -3.47 -8.74
C LEU A 156 25.43 -4.61 -8.03
N SER A 157 24.73 -4.30 -6.92
CA SER A 157 23.85 -5.26 -6.27
C SER A 157 22.70 -5.72 -7.17
N THR A 158 22.19 -4.85 -8.05
CA THR A 158 21.11 -5.18 -8.99
C THR A 158 21.62 -6.07 -10.11
N ILE A 159 22.79 -5.77 -10.67
CA ILE A 159 23.48 -6.60 -11.67
C ILE A 159 23.69 -8.01 -11.12
N CYS A 160 24.31 -8.12 -9.94
CA CYS A 160 24.62 -9.41 -9.31
C CYS A 160 23.35 -10.25 -9.05
N LEU A 161 22.30 -9.64 -8.50
CA LEU A 161 21.04 -10.35 -8.22
C LEU A 161 20.26 -10.73 -9.49
N LYS A 162 20.40 -9.98 -10.59
CA LYS A 162 19.79 -10.33 -11.88
C LYS A 162 20.40 -11.63 -12.44
N CYS A 163 21.71 -11.83 -12.29
CA CYS A 163 22.34 -13.10 -12.68
C CYS A 163 21.81 -14.29 -11.88
N LEU A 164 21.47 -14.06 -10.61
CA LEU A 164 21.03 -15.09 -9.66
C LEU A 164 19.51 -15.34 -9.65
N ASP A 165 18.73 -14.78 -10.58
CA ASP A 165 17.29 -15.11 -10.67
C ASP A 165 17.13 -16.60 -10.95
N LYS A 166 16.21 -17.24 -10.24
CA LYS A 166 15.96 -18.69 -10.39
C LYS A 166 15.42 -19.03 -11.77
N ASP A 167 14.67 -18.11 -12.38
CA ASP A 167 14.16 -18.24 -13.74
C ASP A 167 15.24 -17.79 -14.76
N PRO A 168 15.77 -18.70 -15.60
CA PRO A 168 16.80 -18.37 -16.60
C PRO A 168 16.39 -17.24 -17.55
N GLN A 169 15.08 -17.12 -17.88
CA GLN A 169 14.59 -16.08 -18.79
C GLN A 169 14.65 -14.67 -18.19
N ARG A 170 14.78 -14.55 -16.86
CA ARG A 170 14.87 -13.26 -16.16
C ARG A 170 16.31 -12.80 -15.93
N ARG A 171 17.29 -13.63 -16.28
CA ARG A 171 18.72 -13.31 -16.23
C ARG A 171 19.10 -12.44 -17.44
N TYR A 172 20.40 -12.18 -17.62
CA TYR A 172 20.88 -11.60 -18.87
C TYR A 172 20.74 -12.61 -20.01
N ALA A 173 20.35 -12.13 -21.19
CA ALA A 173 20.18 -12.97 -22.38
C ALA A 173 21.50 -13.61 -22.87
N SER A 174 22.64 -13.00 -22.53
CA SER A 174 23.97 -13.50 -22.85
C SER A 174 25.00 -13.07 -21.80
N ALA A 175 26.15 -13.74 -21.78
CA ALA A 175 27.28 -13.32 -20.96
C ALA A 175 27.85 -11.96 -21.39
N LEU A 176 27.76 -11.60 -22.69
CA LEU A 176 28.11 -10.25 -23.17
C LEU A 176 27.25 -9.18 -22.51
N ALA A 177 25.94 -9.38 -22.45
CA ALA A 177 25.04 -8.40 -21.83
C ALA A 177 25.35 -8.17 -20.35
N LEU A 178 25.83 -9.19 -19.64
CA LEU A 178 26.37 -9.03 -18.27
C LEU A 178 27.67 -8.21 -18.28
N ALA A 179 28.63 -8.54 -19.16
CA ALA A 179 29.90 -7.82 -19.25
C ALA A 179 29.70 -6.33 -19.52
N GLU A 180 28.84 -5.98 -20.48
CA GLU A 180 28.54 -4.60 -20.81
C GLU A 180 27.86 -3.84 -19.65
N ASP A 181 27.00 -4.49 -18.87
CA ASP A 181 26.34 -3.83 -17.74
C ASP A 181 27.32 -3.57 -16.59
N LEU A 182 28.26 -4.49 -16.35
CA LEU A 182 29.38 -4.29 -15.43
C LEU A 182 30.30 -3.15 -15.90
N GLU A 183 30.59 -3.08 -17.20
CA GLU A 183 31.40 -2.00 -17.79
C GLU A 183 30.72 -0.63 -17.71
N ARG A 184 29.40 -0.56 -17.93
CA ARG A 184 28.60 0.66 -17.70
C ARG A 184 28.74 1.11 -16.25
N TRP A 185 28.55 0.19 -15.31
CA TRP A 185 28.74 0.49 -13.89
C TRP A 185 30.16 0.98 -13.58
N LEU A 186 31.20 0.34 -14.13
CA LEU A 186 32.61 0.77 -13.97
C LEU A 186 32.88 2.17 -14.52
N LYS A 187 32.16 2.57 -15.58
CA LYS A 187 32.22 3.90 -16.20
C LYS A 187 31.29 4.92 -15.55
N HIS A 188 30.53 4.53 -14.53
CA HIS A 188 29.49 5.35 -13.89
C HIS A 188 28.35 5.76 -14.84
N GLU A 189 28.07 4.90 -15.83
CA GLU A 189 26.95 5.03 -16.76
C GLU A 189 25.71 4.30 -16.21
N PRO A 190 24.49 4.70 -16.63
CA PRO A 190 23.27 4.00 -16.23
C PRO A 190 23.27 2.53 -16.64
N ILE A 191 23.00 1.65 -15.67
CA ILE A 191 22.88 0.20 -15.92
C ILE A 191 21.61 -0.14 -16.69
N GLN A 192 21.65 -1.21 -17.49
CA GLN A 192 20.50 -1.76 -18.21
C GLN A 192 19.62 -2.65 -17.31
N ALA A 193 20.19 -3.28 -16.28
CA ALA A 193 19.43 -4.10 -15.34
C ALA A 193 18.36 -3.29 -14.61
N ARG A 194 17.10 -3.50 -15.00
CA ARG A 194 15.94 -2.93 -14.31
C ARG A 194 15.67 -3.70 -13.02
N ARG A 195 15.42 -2.97 -11.94
CA ARG A 195 15.01 -3.56 -10.66
C ARG A 195 13.76 -4.43 -10.82
N ILE A 196 13.79 -5.60 -10.20
CA ILE A 196 12.61 -6.44 -9.98
C ILE A 196 11.62 -5.64 -9.11
N GLY A 197 10.56 -5.12 -9.74
CA GLY A 197 9.55 -4.28 -9.10
C GLY A 197 8.91 -4.97 -7.89
N ALA A 198 8.48 -4.18 -6.90
CA ALA A 198 7.86 -4.69 -5.66
C ALA A 198 6.70 -5.67 -5.94
N PHE A 199 5.94 -5.44 -7.01
CA PHE A 199 4.84 -6.29 -7.47
C PHE A 199 5.29 -7.72 -7.81
N THR A 200 6.41 -7.88 -8.53
CA THR A 200 6.94 -9.21 -8.86
C THR A 200 7.50 -9.95 -7.64
N ARG A 201 8.02 -9.22 -6.64
CA ARG A 201 8.43 -9.79 -5.34
C ARG A 201 7.22 -10.25 -4.52
N GLY A 202 6.16 -9.44 -4.45
CA GLY A 202 4.91 -9.81 -3.80
C GLY A 202 4.30 -11.07 -4.42
N ARG A 203 4.25 -11.15 -5.76
CA ARG A 203 3.75 -12.34 -6.47
C ARG A 203 4.59 -13.60 -6.22
N LYS A 204 5.92 -13.48 -6.16
CA LYS A 204 6.83 -14.60 -5.82
C LYS A 204 6.63 -15.06 -4.36
N TRP A 205 6.44 -14.13 -3.42
CA TRP A 205 6.17 -14.45 -2.01
C TRP A 205 4.82 -15.17 -1.83
N VAL A 206 3.77 -14.71 -2.51
CA VAL A 206 2.44 -15.36 -2.49
C VAL A 206 2.49 -16.79 -3.03
N ARG A 207 3.23 -17.03 -4.13
CA ARG A 207 3.41 -18.37 -4.69
C ARG A 207 4.18 -19.33 -3.77
N ARG A 208 5.06 -18.82 -2.90
CA ARG A 208 5.89 -19.65 -2.01
C ARG A 208 5.27 -19.91 -0.64
N ASN A 209 4.44 -19.00 -0.14
CA ASN A 209 3.79 -19.15 1.15
C ASN A 209 2.27 -19.01 0.98
N PRO A 210 1.58 -20.00 0.36
CA PRO A 210 0.16 -19.91 0.08
C PRO A 210 -0.67 -19.70 1.37
N THR A 211 -0.29 -20.35 2.47
CA THR A 211 -0.95 -20.22 3.78
C THR A 211 -0.80 -18.83 4.39
N ASN A 212 0.40 -18.25 4.35
CA ASN A 212 0.63 -16.88 4.88
C ASN A 212 0.00 -15.82 3.97
N ALA A 213 -0.05 -16.07 2.65
CA ALA A 213 -0.74 -15.21 1.70
C ALA A 213 -2.26 -15.25 1.90
N LEU A 214 -2.83 -16.42 2.20
CA LEU A 214 -4.23 -16.56 2.59
C LEU A 214 -4.51 -15.81 3.89
N LEU A 215 -3.68 -15.95 4.92
CA LEU A 215 -3.85 -15.20 6.19
C LEU A 215 -3.76 -13.69 5.99
N ALA A 216 -2.78 -13.20 5.22
CA ALA A 216 -2.63 -11.78 4.91
C ALA A 216 -3.79 -11.26 4.06
N GLY A 217 -4.25 -12.04 3.08
CA GLY A 217 -5.43 -11.75 2.27
C GLY A 217 -6.70 -11.70 3.10
N SER A 218 -6.89 -12.65 4.01
CA SER A 218 -8.02 -12.67 4.96
C SER A 218 -7.98 -11.49 5.92
N LEU A 219 -6.81 -11.10 6.43
CA LEU A 219 -6.64 -9.90 7.25
C LEU A 219 -6.98 -8.61 6.49
N LEU A 220 -6.53 -8.50 5.25
CA LEU A 220 -6.88 -7.36 4.37
C LEU A 220 -8.37 -7.34 4.05
N ALA A 221 -8.97 -8.51 3.78
CA ALA A 221 -10.41 -8.63 3.56
C ALA A 221 -11.22 -8.28 4.82
N LEU A 222 -10.76 -8.70 6.00
CA LEU A 222 -11.36 -8.33 7.29
C LEU A 222 -11.20 -6.83 7.57
N ALA A 223 -10.05 -6.24 7.29
CA ALA A 223 -9.83 -4.80 7.44
C ALA A 223 -10.69 -4.00 6.44
N ALA A 224 -10.82 -4.46 5.20
CA ALA A 224 -11.70 -3.87 4.20
C ALA A 224 -13.18 -4.02 4.58
N ALA A 225 -13.59 -5.18 5.09
CA ALA A 225 -14.93 -5.42 5.60
C ALA A 225 -15.22 -4.58 6.84
N ALA A 226 -14.28 -4.46 7.78
CA ALA A 226 -14.39 -3.59 8.95
C ALA A 226 -14.46 -2.11 8.54
N GLY A 227 -13.62 -1.68 7.59
CA GLY A 227 -13.67 -0.33 7.00
C GLY A 227 -14.98 -0.06 6.27
N TRP A 228 -15.52 -1.05 5.54
CA TRP A 228 -16.85 -0.99 4.94
C TRP A 228 -17.94 -0.87 6.00
N ILE A 229 -17.88 -1.67 7.07
CA ILE A 229 -18.85 -1.63 8.18
C ILE A 229 -18.79 -0.29 8.89
N VAL A 230 -17.60 0.25 9.17
CA VAL A 230 -17.43 1.57 9.80
C VAL A 230 -17.93 2.68 8.87
N SER A 231 -17.58 2.63 7.57
CA SER A 231 -18.08 3.59 6.58
C SER A 231 -19.59 3.50 6.40
N LYS A 232 -20.18 2.29 6.43
CA LYS A 232 -21.63 2.10 6.51
C LYS A 232 -22.18 2.56 7.86
N SER A 233 -21.47 2.48 8.98
CA SER A 233 -21.96 2.98 10.27
C SER A 233 -21.91 4.52 10.36
N GLU A 234 -21.05 5.17 9.58
CA GLU A 234 -21.07 6.62 9.38
C GLU A 234 -22.15 7.04 8.36
N LEU A 235 -22.37 6.28 7.28
CA LEU A 235 -23.51 6.47 6.36
C LEU A 235 -24.87 6.05 6.96
N ILE A 236 -24.86 5.17 7.97
CA ILE A 236 -25.96 4.71 8.80
C ILE A 236 -25.73 5.26 10.22
N ARG A 237 -25.27 6.51 10.34
CA ARG A 237 -25.87 7.37 11.36
C ARG A 237 -27.30 7.59 10.89
N GLN A 238 -28.18 6.66 11.25
CA GLN A 238 -29.60 6.94 11.23
C GLN A 238 -29.77 8.29 11.93
N PRO A 239 -30.47 9.27 11.34
CA PRO A 239 -31.02 10.32 12.18
C PRO A 239 -31.80 9.56 13.24
N VAL A 240 -31.47 9.78 14.51
CA VAL A 240 -32.32 9.34 15.60
C VAL A 240 -33.70 9.86 15.20
N THR A 241 -34.61 8.98 14.81
CA THR A 241 -36.03 9.28 14.82
C THR A 241 -36.37 9.43 16.29
N THR A 242 -36.03 10.59 16.85
CA THR A 242 -36.79 11.18 17.92
C THR A 242 -38.18 11.31 17.32
N SER A 243 -39.05 10.34 17.60
CA SER A 243 -40.47 10.59 17.48
C SER A 243 -40.73 11.78 18.40
N SER A 244 -40.74 13.00 17.84
CA SER A 244 -41.15 14.18 18.58
C SER A 244 -42.51 13.86 19.19
N PRO A 245 -42.72 14.06 20.50
CA PRO A 245 -44.00 13.76 21.13
C PRO A 245 -45.12 14.42 20.33
N GLU A 246 -46.19 13.70 19.96
CA GLU A 246 -47.28 14.27 19.15
C GLU A 246 -47.84 15.56 19.76
N LYS A 247 -47.86 15.63 21.10
CA LYS A 247 -48.20 16.82 21.89
C LYS A 247 -46.95 17.64 22.23
N SER A 248 -46.38 18.30 21.24
CA SER A 248 -45.27 19.25 21.45
C SER A 248 -45.36 20.45 20.53
N ILE A 249 -44.99 21.62 21.04
CA ILE A 249 -45.10 22.91 20.34
C ILE A 249 -43.91 23.82 20.61
N ALA A 250 -43.42 24.49 19.57
CA ALA A 250 -42.52 25.63 19.67
C ALA A 250 -43.23 26.89 19.16
N VAL A 251 -43.17 27.98 19.93
CA VAL A 251 -43.76 29.28 19.54
C VAL A 251 -42.65 30.17 19.03
N LEU A 252 -42.57 30.38 17.72
CA LEU A 252 -41.54 31.24 17.13
C LEU A 252 -41.77 32.71 17.52
N PRO A 253 -40.70 33.53 17.54
CA PRO A 253 -40.84 34.97 17.75
C PRO A 253 -41.81 35.58 16.73
N PHE A 254 -42.84 36.27 17.23
CA PHE A 254 -43.85 36.90 16.37
C PHE A 254 -43.23 38.02 15.55
N GLU A 255 -43.58 38.06 14.26
CA GLU A 255 -43.05 39.08 13.36
C GLU A 255 -43.77 40.41 13.57
N ASN A 256 -43.02 41.47 13.86
CA ASN A 256 -43.57 42.83 13.92
C ASN A 256 -43.62 43.44 12.51
N PHE A 257 -44.83 43.70 11.99
CA PHE A 257 -45.05 44.41 10.72
C PHE A 257 -45.51 45.86 10.91
N SER A 258 -45.09 46.48 12.02
CA SER A 258 -45.33 47.90 12.31
C SER A 258 -44.06 48.71 12.06
N ASP A 259 -44.19 49.96 11.59
CA ASP A 259 -43.04 50.82 11.26
C ASP A 259 -42.27 51.36 12.50
N ASN A 260 -42.75 51.08 13.71
CA ASN A 260 -42.15 51.50 14.97
C ASN A 260 -41.46 50.32 15.68
N GLU A 261 -40.16 50.49 16.01
CA GLU A 261 -39.34 49.53 16.76
C GLU A 261 -39.87 49.29 18.18
N GLU A 262 -40.59 50.22 18.80
CA GLU A 262 -41.23 50.04 20.12
C GLU A 262 -42.26 48.89 20.12
N ASN A 263 -42.84 48.56 18.96
CA ASN A 263 -43.78 47.45 18.82
C ASN A 263 -43.08 46.06 18.79
N SER A 264 -41.74 46.01 18.78
CA SER A 264 -40.99 44.75 18.93
C SER A 264 -41.13 44.18 20.34
N TYR A 265 -41.15 45.03 21.37
CA TYR A 265 -41.42 44.64 22.76
C TYR A 265 -42.86 44.13 22.92
N PHE A 266 -43.80 44.70 22.17
CA PHE A 266 -45.17 44.23 22.17
C PHE A 266 -45.31 42.82 21.55
N ALA A 267 -44.68 42.57 20.40
CA ALA A 267 -44.65 41.24 19.79
C ALA A 267 -43.96 40.19 20.70
N ALA A 268 -42.90 40.62 21.40
CA ALA A 268 -42.24 39.83 22.42
C ALA A 268 -43.16 39.49 23.61
N GLY A 269 -43.97 40.44 24.08
CA GLY A 269 -44.97 40.23 25.13
C GLY A 269 -46.04 39.20 24.74
N ILE A 270 -46.61 39.34 23.53
CA ILE A 270 -47.60 38.38 23.01
C ILE A 270 -47.02 36.95 22.93
N GLN A 271 -45.75 36.81 22.55
CA GLN A 271 -45.10 35.50 22.56
C GLN A 271 -45.02 34.90 23.98
N ASP A 272 -44.67 35.70 24.98
CA ASP A 272 -44.57 35.25 26.37
C ASP A 272 -45.93 34.85 26.94
N ASP A 273 -46.98 35.61 26.64
CA ASP A 273 -48.34 35.30 27.05
C ASP A 273 -48.80 33.97 26.45
N VAL A 274 -48.59 33.78 25.14
CA VAL A 274 -48.92 32.52 24.46
C VAL A 274 -48.14 31.33 25.04
N LEU A 275 -46.83 31.49 25.29
CA LEU A 275 -46.02 30.46 25.94
C LEU A 275 -46.55 30.12 27.33
N THR A 276 -46.97 31.13 28.09
CA THR A 276 -47.51 30.97 29.45
C THR A 276 -48.83 30.20 29.43
N THR A 277 -49.75 30.55 28.54
CA THR A 277 -51.04 29.85 28.40
C THR A 277 -50.85 28.42 27.92
N LEU A 278 -49.98 28.17 26.94
CA LEU A 278 -49.69 26.81 26.45
C LEU A 278 -49.03 25.94 27.53
N ALA A 279 -48.17 26.52 28.38
CA ALA A 279 -47.51 25.78 29.46
C ALA A 279 -48.48 25.28 30.55
N GLN A 280 -49.72 25.80 30.61
CA GLN A 280 -50.76 25.32 31.52
C GLN A 280 -51.42 24.02 31.04
N ILE A 281 -51.25 23.65 29.76
CA ILE A 281 -51.85 22.45 29.18
C ILE A 281 -51.07 21.21 29.63
N ARG A 282 -51.74 20.31 30.37
CA ARG A 282 -51.14 19.03 30.79
C ARG A 282 -50.77 18.19 29.57
N ASP A 283 -49.62 17.55 29.65
CA ASP A 283 -49.04 16.69 28.60
C ASP A 283 -48.67 17.41 27.30
N LEU A 284 -48.56 18.74 27.30
CA LEU A 284 -48.01 19.51 26.18
C LEU A 284 -46.56 19.90 26.45
N LYS A 285 -45.62 19.40 25.63
CA LYS A 285 -44.22 19.85 25.67
C LYS A 285 -44.11 21.22 24.99
N VAL A 286 -43.87 22.26 25.76
CA VAL A 286 -43.65 23.64 25.26
C VAL A 286 -42.15 23.95 25.29
N ILE A 287 -41.61 24.44 24.17
CA ILE A 287 -40.21 24.85 24.07
C ILE A 287 -40.00 26.24 24.68
N SER A 288 -38.90 26.41 25.43
CA SER A 288 -38.58 27.69 26.07
C SER A 288 -38.31 28.80 25.05
N ARG A 289 -38.64 30.04 25.43
CA ARG A 289 -38.35 31.23 24.63
C ARG A 289 -36.90 31.30 24.17
N THR A 290 -35.95 31.06 25.07
CA THR A 290 -34.51 31.11 24.79
C THR A 290 -34.07 30.16 23.67
N SER A 291 -34.76 29.03 23.51
CA SER A 291 -34.42 28.02 22.50
C SER A 291 -34.95 28.37 21.11
N VAL A 292 -35.89 29.31 21.00
CA VAL A 292 -36.52 29.72 19.71
C VAL A 292 -36.01 31.06 19.17
N MET A 293 -35.24 31.82 19.96
CA MET A 293 -34.77 33.17 19.57
C MET A 293 -33.88 33.15 18.32
N ASP A 294 -33.11 32.08 18.11
CA ASP A 294 -32.21 31.96 16.95
C ASP A 294 -32.97 31.86 15.61
N TYR A 295 -34.26 31.53 15.64
CA TYR A 295 -35.12 31.42 14.46
C TYR A 295 -35.85 32.71 14.09
N GLN A 296 -35.54 33.84 14.74
CA GLN A 296 -36.18 35.14 14.50
C GLN A 296 -35.92 35.71 13.08
N LYS A 297 -34.77 35.40 12.45
CA LYS A 297 -34.34 36.04 11.19
C LYS A 297 -35.16 35.58 9.97
N ARG A 298 -35.45 36.52 9.05
CA ARG A 298 -36.26 36.40 7.80
C ARG A 298 -35.65 35.51 6.70
N GLY A 299 -35.06 34.37 7.05
CA GLY A 299 -34.61 33.36 6.07
C GLY A 299 -35.71 32.37 5.72
N ARG A 300 -35.50 31.56 4.67
CA ARG A 300 -36.31 30.35 4.41
C ARG A 300 -36.21 29.41 5.62
N ARG A 301 -37.14 29.57 6.57
CA ARG A 301 -37.27 28.69 7.73
C ARG A 301 -37.71 27.32 7.21
N ASN A 302 -36.88 26.31 7.41
CA ASN A 302 -37.27 24.94 7.11
C ASN A 302 -37.93 24.35 8.36
N MET A 303 -39.26 24.18 8.33
CA MET A 303 -40.00 23.69 9.50
C MET A 303 -39.52 22.31 9.95
N ARG A 304 -39.07 21.47 9.01
CA ARG A 304 -38.50 20.15 9.33
C ARG A 304 -37.18 20.25 10.10
N GLU A 305 -36.36 21.23 9.78
CA GLU A 305 -35.11 21.50 10.50
C GLU A 305 -35.40 22.01 11.91
N ILE A 306 -36.35 22.93 12.06
CA ILE A 306 -36.79 23.46 13.36
C ILE A 306 -37.38 22.33 14.23
N SER A 307 -38.22 21.47 13.64
CA SER A 307 -38.81 20.29 14.28
C SER A 307 -37.74 19.35 14.82
N GLN A 308 -36.69 19.06 14.02
CA GLN A 308 -35.59 18.18 14.42
C GLN A 308 -34.70 18.81 15.48
N ALA A 309 -34.36 20.10 15.34
CA ALA A 309 -33.48 20.80 16.26
C ALA A 309 -34.12 21.00 17.65
N LEU A 310 -35.42 21.31 17.69
CA LEU A 310 -36.16 21.54 18.94
C LEU A 310 -36.86 20.29 19.48
N GLY A 311 -36.94 19.23 18.67
CA GLY A 311 -37.64 17.98 19.01
C GLY A 311 -39.13 18.22 19.27
N VAL A 312 -39.80 18.95 18.37
CA VAL A 312 -41.25 19.24 18.42
C VAL A 312 -41.98 18.75 17.18
N ALA A 313 -43.26 18.40 17.34
CA ALA A 313 -44.13 18.02 16.23
C ALA A 313 -44.80 19.26 15.60
N ASN A 314 -45.15 20.26 16.41
CA ASN A 314 -45.88 21.44 15.95
C ASN A 314 -45.07 22.72 16.17
N VAL A 315 -45.25 23.69 15.27
CA VAL A 315 -44.68 25.03 15.38
C VAL A 315 -45.82 26.05 15.24
N LEU A 316 -45.87 27.00 16.16
CA LEU A 316 -46.74 28.17 16.11
C LEU A 316 -45.92 29.35 15.60
N GLU A 317 -46.37 29.96 14.53
CA GLU A 317 -45.81 31.21 14.02
C GLU A 317 -46.91 32.25 13.83
N GLY A 318 -46.50 33.51 13.80
CA GLY A 318 -47.46 34.58 13.67
C GLY A 318 -46.82 35.93 13.45
N SER A 319 -47.69 36.89 13.17
CA SER A 319 -47.31 38.28 12.99
C SER A 319 -48.25 39.21 13.73
N VAL A 320 -47.68 40.28 14.25
CA VAL A 320 -48.36 41.32 15.00
C VAL A 320 -48.20 42.63 14.24
N ARG A 321 -49.32 43.32 14.04
CA ARG A 321 -49.34 44.70 13.55
C ARG A 321 -50.19 45.53 14.49
N ARG A 322 -49.62 46.62 15.00
CA ARG A 322 -50.33 47.60 15.81
C ARG A 322 -50.55 48.88 15.01
N THR A 323 -51.78 49.35 14.94
CA THR A 323 -52.13 50.61 14.26
C THR A 323 -53.04 51.42 15.18
N GLY A 324 -52.46 52.44 15.83
CA GLY A 324 -53.15 53.22 16.87
C GLY A 324 -53.59 52.32 18.03
N ASP A 325 -54.91 52.27 18.24
CA ASP A 325 -55.55 51.51 19.32
C ASP A 325 -56.06 50.12 18.89
N ARG A 326 -55.66 49.63 17.71
CA ARG A 326 -56.01 48.28 17.23
C ARG A 326 -54.78 47.40 17.05
N VAL A 327 -54.95 46.13 17.41
CA VAL A 327 -53.97 45.06 17.25
C VAL A 327 -54.52 44.05 16.26
N LEU A 328 -53.74 43.81 15.20
CA LEU A 328 -53.97 42.74 14.26
C LEU A 328 -52.95 41.64 14.48
N LEU A 329 -53.45 40.46 14.82
CA LEU A 329 -52.66 39.26 15.08
C LEU A 329 -53.03 38.18 14.05
N ASN A 330 -52.05 37.70 13.31
CA ASN A 330 -52.21 36.50 12.47
C ASN A 330 -51.41 35.38 13.12
N VAL A 331 -52.04 34.23 13.38
CA VAL A 331 -51.40 33.07 13.99
C VAL A 331 -51.66 31.84 13.14
N GLN A 332 -50.65 30.98 12.99
CA GLN A 332 -50.75 29.72 12.27
C GLN A 332 -50.05 28.62 13.05
N LEU A 333 -50.68 27.44 13.06
CA LEU A 333 -50.15 26.21 13.63
C LEU A 333 -49.80 25.25 12.49
N ILE A 334 -48.55 24.78 12.48
CA ILE A 334 -47.99 23.96 11.41
C ILE A 334 -47.48 22.64 12.01
N ASP A 335 -47.78 21.51 11.37
CA ASP A 335 -47.07 20.25 11.60
C ASP A 335 -45.69 20.35 10.96
N ALA A 336 -44.69 20.56 11.79
CA ALA A 336 -43.35 20.88 11.34
C ALA A 336 -42.60 19.67 10.75
N ARG A 337 -43.15 18.45 10.86
CA ARG A 337 -42.54 17.23 10.31
C ARG A 337 -42.74 17.13 8.80
N ASN A 338 -43.91 17.58 8.33
CA ASN A 338 -44.35 17.49 6.94
C ASN A 338 -44.72 18.83 6.32
N ASP A 339 -44.58 19.95 7.06
CA ASP A 339 -44.88 21.32 6.61
C ASP A 339 -46.36 21.52 6.27
N HIS A 340 -47.25 20.83 7.00
CA HIS A 340 -48.70 20.88 6.80
C HIS A 340 -49.35 21.89 7.76
N HIS A 341 -50.08 22.87 7.23
CA HIS A 341 -50.84 23.81 8.06
C HIS A 341 -52.03 23.11 8.73
N ILE A 342 -52.05 23.11 10.06
CA ILE A 342 -53.13 22.51 10.87
C ILE A 342 -54.27 23.52 11.06
N TRP A 343 -53.92 24.77 11.37
CA TRP A 343 -54.88 25.82 11.69
C TRP A 343 -54.27 27.21 11.45
N ALA A 344 -55.10 28.18 11.12
CA ALA A 344 -54.72 29.58 10.98
C ALA A 344 -55.91 30.48 11.34
N GLU A 345 -55.66 31.53 12.10
CA GLU A 345 -56.70 32.51 12.47
C GLU A 345 -56.14 33.93 12.53
N ARG A 346 -57.03 34.89 12.29
CA ARG A 346 -56.75 36.32 12.34
C ARG A 346 -57.61 36.97 13.41
N TYR A 347 -56.96 37.59 14.38
CA TYR A 347 -57.61 38.36 15.44
C TYR A 347 -57.43 39.85 15.20
N ASP A 348 -58.50 40.61 15.37
CA ASP A 348 -58.51 42.07 15.30
C ASP A 348 -59.23 42.60 16.54
N ARG A 349 -58.49 43.23 17.46
CA ARG A 349 -59.01 43.70 18.75
C ARG A 349 -58.48 45.09 19.10
N ALA A 350 -59.21 45.81 19.97
CA ALA A 350 -58.72 47.03 20.58
C ALA A 350 -57.60 46.72 21.60
N VAL A 351 -56.61 47.62 21.77
CA VAL A 351 -55.46 47.39 22.68
C VAL A 351 -55.95 47.19 24.12
N ALA A 352 -57.01 47.90 24.54
CA ALA A 352 -57.62 47.75 25.86
C ALA A 352 -58.12 46.31 26.16
N ASP A 353 -58.54 45.58 25.13
CA ASP A 353 -59.05 44.21 25.25
C ASP A 353 -57.97 43.13 25.05
N SER A 354 -56.72 43.54 24.77
CA SER A 354 -55.62 42.64 24.39
C SER A 354 -54.74 42.17 25.55
N ILE A 355 -54.95 42.69 26.77
CA ILE A 355 -54.15 42.36 27.97
C ILE A 355 -54.69 41.11 28.71
N GLY A 356 -55.80 40.52 28.25
CA GLY A 356 -56.33 39.26 28.76
C GLY A 356 -56.48 38.23 27.65
N LEU A 357 -55.44 37.42 27.42
CA LEU A 357 -55.47 36.20 26.63
C LEU A 357 -55.30 34.97 27.53
#